data_AF-A0AA97DXN7-F1
#
_entry.id   AF-A0AA97DXN7-F1
#
_cell.length_a   1.000
_cell.length_b   1.000
_cell.length_c   1.000
_cell.angle_alpha   90.00
_cell.angle_beta   90.00
_cell.angle_gamma   90.00
#
_symmetry.space_group_name_H-M   'P 1'
#
loop_
_entity.id
_entity.type
_entity.pdbx_description
1 polymer ?
#
loop_
_entity_poly.entity_id
_entity_poly.type
_entity_poly.pdbx_seq_one_letter_code
_entity_poly.pdbx_strand_id
1 'polypeptide(L)'
;MTRSEADKQHLFSLCYLAKFGGVFIADTRLLKPNAKLAGVWSINDSLLLAKGYMGIATNFIAAKPNHPLLCAMLHYVVLNLNNRSRLPSPYTTGSFSWAKTYCEYMQQVQELDIKADVSLFSGHKLSALFGQ
;
A
#
# COMPACT_ATOMS: atom_id res chain seq x y z
N MET A 1 -16.21 -8.14 11.63
CA MET A 1 -15.88 -7.97 10.20
C MET A 1 -14.41 -8.26 9.91
N THR A 2 -13.47 -7.96 10.81
CA THR A 2 -12.07 -8.40 10.73
C THR A 2 -11.82 -9.61 11.64
N ARG A 3 -10.96 -10.55 11.24
CA ARG A 3 -10.72 -11.81 11.97
C ARG A 3 -9.39 -11.85 12.72
N SER A 4 -8.47 -10.97 12.33
CA SER A 4 -7.15 -10.84 12.94
C SER A 4 -6.81 -9.37 13.18
N GLU A 5 -5.82 -9.11 14.05
CA GLU A 5 -5.26 -7.77 14.21
C GLU A 5 -4.64 -7.25 12.90
N ALA A 6 -4.05 -8.14 12.09
CA ALA A 6 -3.55 -7.78 10.77
C ALA A 6 -4.65 -7.25 9.85
N ASP A 7 -5.83 -7.88 9.82
CA ASP A 7 -6.96 -7.39 9.02
C ASP A 7 -7.42 -6.00 9.47
N LYS A 8 -7.46 -5.76 10.79
CA LYS A 8 -7.80 -4.44 11.35
C LYS A 8 -6.78 -3.39 10.94
N GLN A 9 -5.50 -3.71 11.03
CA GLN A 9 -4.42 -2.80 10.69
C GLN A 9 -4.43 -2.44 9.19
N HIS A 10 -4.59 -3.43 8.31
CA HIS A 10 -4.68 -3.19 6.86
C HIS A 10 -5.90 -2.35 6.49
N LEU A 11 -7.07 -2.65 7.08
CA LEU A 11 -8.27 -1.88 6.84
C LEU A 11 -8.13 -0.44 7.34
N PHE A 12 -7.60 -0.26 8.55
CA PHE A 12 -7.38 1.05 9.14
C PHE A 12 -6.41 1.89 8.30
N SER A 13 -5.27 1.33 7.89
CA SER A 13 -4.27 2.06 7.11
C SER A 13 -4.84 2.51 5.76
N LEU A 14 -5.56 1.64 5.04
CA LEU A 14 -6.22 1.99 3.78
C LEU A 14 -7.29 3.07 3.98
N CYS A 15 -8.16 2.95 4.99
CA CYS A 15 -9.17 3.97 5.30
C CYS A 15 -8.52 5.32 5.62
N TYR A 16 -7.48 5.31 6.45
CA TYR A 16 -6.78 6.52 6.86
C TYR A 16 -6.12 7.21 5.65
N LEU A 17 -5.36 6.47 4.85
CA LEU A 17 -4.64 7.02 3.69
C LEU A 17 -5.58 7.46 2.58
N ALA A 18 -6.68 6.74 2.35
CA ALA A 18 -7.69 7.17 1.37
C ALA A 18 -8.30 8.53 1.77
N LYS A 19 -8.55 8.76 3.07
CA LYS A 19 -9.17 9.99 3.56
C LYS A 19 -8.17 11.15 3.71
N PHE A 20 -7.00 10.89 4.25
CA PHE A 20 -6.06 11.93 4.68
C PHE A 20 -4.74 11.93 3.90
N GLY A 21 -4.42 10.86 3.18
CA GLY A 21 -3.09 10.64 2.63
C GLY A 21 -2.03 10.52 3.73
N GLY A 22 -0.78 10.83 3.39
CA GLY A 22 0.36 10.78 4.28
C GLY A 22 1.19 9.51 4.11
N VAL A 23 1.93 9.18 5.16
CA VAL A 23 2.84 8.01 5.20
C VAL A 23 2.40 7.11 6.34
N PHE A 24 2.21 5.83 6.05
CA PHE A 24 1.95 4.79 7.04
C PHE A 24 3.15 3.84 7.12
N ILE A 25 3.62 3.61 8.35
CA ILE A 25 4.75 2.73 8.65
C ILE A 25 4.36 1.88 9.87
N ALA A 26 4.26 0.57 9.67
CA ALA A 26 3.85 -0.35 10.73
C ALA A 26 4.97 -0.65 11.74
N ASP A 27 6.23 -0.70 11.28
CA ASP A 27 7.39 -0.91 12.16
C ASP A 27 8.22 0.37 12.24
N THR A 28 8.04 1.10 13.34
CA THR A 28 8.77 2.34 13.60
C THR A 28 10.27 2.11 13.82
N ARG A 29 10.74 0.86 14.00
CA ARG A 29 12.18 0.57 14.02
C ARG A 29 12.87 0.83 12.68
N LEU A 30 12.09 0.90 11.59
CA LEU A 30 12.58 1.31 10.28
C LEU A 30 12.81 2.84 10.20
N LEU A 31 12.25 3.61 11.13
CA LEU A 31 12.47 5.05 11.24
C LEU A 31 13.73 5.32 12.05
N LYS A 32 14.86 5.44 11.36
CA LYS A 32 16.06 6.01 11.98
C LYS A 32 15.82 7.49 12.31
N PRO A 33 16.42 8.03 13.39
CA PRO A 33 16.26 9.43 13.78
C PRO A 33 16.65 10.46 12.71
N ASN A 34 17.43 10.04 11.70
CA ASN A 34 17.86 10.86 10.55
C ASN A 34 17.23 10.44 9.21
N ALA A 35 16.17 9.62 9.24
CA ALA A 35 15.47 9.21 8.02
C ALA A 35 14.86 10.42 7.31
N LYS A 36 15.28 10.66 6.06
CA LYS A 36 14.74 11.75 5.23
C LYS A 36 13.36 11.37 4.69
N LEU A 37 12.35 11.35 5.55
CA LEU A 37 10.94 11.23 5.16
C LEU A 37 10.50 12.33 4.19
N ALA A 38 11.18 13.48 4.20
CA ALA A 38 10.99 14.54 3.22
C ALA A 38 11.25 14.09 1.76
N GLY A 39 12.15 13.13 1.55
CA GLY A 39 12.43 12.56 0.23
C GLY A 39 11.28 11.72 -0.32
N VAL A 40 10.45 11.14 0.53
CA VAL A 40 9.25 10.38 0.13
C VAL A 40 8.25 11.31 -0.58
N TRP A 41 8.17 12.57 -0.18
CA TRP A 41 7.29 13.57 -0.80
C TRP A 41 7.89 14.26 -2.03
N SER A 42 9.20 14.11 -2.27
CA SER A 42 9.85 14.61 -3.50
C SER A 42 9.60 13.73 -4.73
N ILE A 43 8.93 12.59 -4.55
CA ILE A 43 8.56 11.72 -5.66
C ILE A 43 7.27 12.28 -6.26
N ASN A 44 7.29 12.57 -7.56
CA ASN A 44 6.19 13.22 -8.27
C ASN A 44 4.89 12.40 -8.26
N ASP A 45 4.99 11.09 -8.06
CA ASP A 45 3.86 10.18 -8.09
C ASP A 45 3.01 10.31 -6.82
N SER A 46 1.70 10.25 -6.98
CA SER A 46 0.76 10.46 -5.88
C SER A 46 0.56 9.23 -4.99
N LEU A 47 1.12 8.07 -5.36
CA LEU A 47 1.16 6.86 -4.53
C LEU A 47 2.52 6.16 -4.59
N LEU A 48 2.98 5.71 -3.44
CA LEU A 48 4.25 5.02 -3.25
C LEU A 48 4.01 3.73 -2.48
N LEU A 49 4.39 2.62 -3.11
CA LEU A 49 4.22 1.28 -2.59
C LEU A 49 5.59 0.61 -2.42
N ALA A 50 5.69 -0.24 -1.40
CA ALA A 50 6.86 -1.08 -1.20
C ALA A 50 6.62 -2.48 -1.77
N LYS A 51 7.61 -3.03 -2.48
CA LYS A 51 7.62 -4.43 -2.89
C LYS A 51 8.03 -5.29 -1.68
N GLY A 52 7.12 -6.17 -1.26
CA GLY A 52 7.36 -7.20 -0.26
C GLY A 52 7.80 -8.52 -0.89
N TYR A 53 8.16 -9.49 -0.05
CA TYR A 53 8.60 -10.83 -0.50
C TYR A 53 7.53 -11.56 -1.33
N MET A 54 6.26 -11.43 -0.97
CA MET A 54 5.13 -12.12 -1.62
C MET A 54 4.13 -11.18 -2.32
N GLY A 55 4.48 -9.92 -2.58
CA GLY A 55 3.55 -8.98 -3.21
C GLY A 55 3.83 -7.53 -2.84
N ILE A 56 2.78 -6.75 -2.60
CA ILE A 56 2.93 -5.40 -2.06
C ILE A 56 3.05 -5.48 -0.55
N ALA A 57 4.04 -4.81 0.01
CA ALA A 57 4.23 -4.77 1.45
C ALA A 57 3.18 -3.86 2.09
N THR A 58 2.52 -4.34 3.14
CA THR A 58 1.45 -3.61 3.86
C THR A 58 1.98 -2.80 5.04
N ASN A 59 3.27 -2.90 5.31
CA ASN A 59 3.96 -2.23 6.41
C ASN A 59 4.50 -0.85 6.05
N PHE A 60 4.53 -0.48 4.76
CA PHE A 60 4.95 0.83 4.29
C PHE A 60 4.10 1.25 3.09
N ILE A 61 3.53 2.44 3.17
CA ILE A 61 2.81 3.07 2.06
C ILE A 61 2.80 4.58 2.26
N ALA A 62 2.95 5.33 1.18
CA ALA A 62 2.80 6.77 1.20
C ALA A 62 1.90 7.21 0.05
N ALA A 63 0.96 8.11 0.30
CA ALA A 63 -0.03 8.48 -0.69
C ALA A 63 -0.58 9.87 -0.48
N LYS A 64 -1.00 10.52 -1.57
CA LYS A 64 -1.98 11.61 -1.52
C LYS A 64 -3.37 11.04 -1.23
N PRO A 65 -4.25 11.83 -0.59
CA PRO A 65 -5.62 11.39 -0.34
C PRO A 65 -6.34 11.04 -1.65
N ASN A 66 -7.28 10.11 -1.57
CA ASN A 66 -8.17 9.70 -2.66
C ASN A 66 -7.47 9.16 -3.92
N HIS A 67 -6.31 8.51 -3.79
CA HIS A 67 -5.67 7.82 -4.92
C HIS A 67 -6.56 6.68 -5.45
N PRO A 68 -6.82 6.57 -6.77
CA PRO A 68 -7.71 5.54 -7.34
C PRO A 68 -7.34 4.11 -6.94
N LEU A 69 -6.06 3.75 -7.02
CA LEU A 69 -5.58 2.44 -6.58
C LEU A 69 -5.79 2.18 -5.08
N LEU A 70 -5.64 3.19 -4.20
CA LEU A 70 -5.93 3.01 -2.77
C LEU A 70 -7.41 2.73 -2.53
N CYS A 71 -8.27 3.47 -3.21
CA CYS A 71 -9.72 3.27 -3.12
C CYS A 71 -10.12 1.89 -3.65
N ALA A 72 -9.49 1.43 -4.74
CA ALA A 72 -9.70 0.08 -5.28
C ALA A 72 -9.23 -1.01 -4.29
N MET A 73 -8.04 -0.86 -3.68
CA MET A 73 -7.55 -1.76 -2.64
C MET A 73 -8.52 -1.81 -1.46
N LEU A 74 -8.97 -0.66 -0.95
CA LEU A 74 -9.92 -0.57 0.16
C LEU A 74 -11.24 -1.28 -0.18
N HIS A 75 -11.80 -1.01 -1.36
CA HIS A 75 -13.05 -1.62 -1.80
C HIS A 75 -12.92 -3.15 -1.88
N TYR A 76 -11.83 -3.65 -2.45
CA TYR A 76 -11.56 -5.08 -2.57
C TYR A 76 -11.40 -5.76 -1.19
N VAL A 77 -10.69 -5.11 -0.26
CA VAL A 77 -10.55 -5.59 1.12
C VAL A 77 -11.90 -5.65 1.83
N VAL A 78 -12.73 -4.62 1.70
CA VAL A 78 -14.08 -4.60 2.29
C VAL A 78 -14.94 -5.72 1.73
N LEU A 79 -14.90 -5.96 0.41
CA LEU A 79 -15.61 -7.08 -0.22
C LEU A 79 -15.14 -8.44 0.33
N ASN A 80 -13.83 -8.65 0.46
CA ASN A 80 -13.30 -9.91 0.99
C ASN A 80 -13.71 -10.17 2.44
N LEU A 81 -13.72 -9.13 3.27
CA LEU A 81 -14.15 -9.20 4.67
C LEU A 81 -15.66 -9.50 4.77
N ASN A 82 -16.47 -8.86 3.91
CA ASN A 82 -17.91 -9.08 3.85
C ASN A 82 -18.27 -10.49 3.36
N ASN A 83 -17.56 -11.00 2.37
CA ASN A 83 -17.77 -12.33 1.79
C ASN A 83 -17.30 -13.47 2.73
N ARG A 84 -16.78 -13.15 3.91
CA ARG A 84 -16.31 -14.13 4.90
C ARG A 84 -15.33 -15.16 4.31
N SER A 85 -14.48 -14.75 3.37
CA SER A 85 -13.49 -15.64 2.73
C SER A 85 -12.70 -16.42 3.79
N ARG A 86 -12.55 -17.74 3.63
CA ARG A 86 -11.81 -18.60 4.57
C ARG A 86 -10.30 -18.52 4.40
N LEU A 87 -9.82 -17.68 3.48
CA LEU A 87 -8.40 -17.53 3.21
C LEU A 87 -7.68 -16.75 4.32
N PRO A 88 -6.37 -16.98 4.51
CA PRO A 88 -5.55 -16.22 5.45
C PRO A 88 -5.47 -14.71 5.11
N SER A 89 -5.18 -13.88 6.13
CA SER A 89 -5.07 -12.42 5.99
C SER A 89 -4.24 -11.91 4.81
N PRO A 90 -3.06 -12.49 4.46
CA PRO A 90 -2.30 -12.06 3.28
C PRO A 90 -3.09 -12.09 1.96
N TYR A 91 -4.05 -13.02 1.83
CA TYR A 91 -4.88 -13.19 0.63
C TYR A 91 -6.18 -12.38 0.67
N THR A 92 -6.70 -12.09 1.87
CA THR A 92 -7.99 -11.39 2.04
C THR A 92 -7.82 -9.88 2.19
N THR A 93 -6.84 -9.45 2.99
CA THR A 93 -6.64 -8.04 3.35
C THR A 93 -5.23 -7.54 3.11
N GLY A 94 -4.27 -8.44 2.94
CA GLY A 94 -2.85 -8.15 2.98
C GLY A 94 -2.16 -8.16 1.61
N SER A 95 -0.89 -8.56 1.61
CA SER A 95 0.06 -8.36 0.50
C SER A 95 -0.40 -8.89 -0.86
N PHE A 96 -1.02 -10.08 -0.91
CA PHE A 96 -1.50 -10.65 -2.16
C PHE A 96 -2.77 -9.95 -2.65
N SER A 97 -3.66 -9.61 -1.72
CA SER A 97 -4.87 -8.85 -2.03
C SER A 97 -4.51 -7.51 -2.68
N TRP A 98 -3.50 -6.82 -2.14
CA TRP A 98 -3.03 -5.53 -2.67
C TRP A 98 -2.29 -5.71 -3.99
N ALA A 99 -1.45 -6.73 -4.11
CA ALA A 99 -0.76 -7.06 -5.36
C ALA A 99 -1.74 -7.33 -6.50
N LYS A 100 -2.83 -8.06 -6.23
CA LYS A 100 -3.88 -8.30 -7.21
C LYS A 100 -4.49 -6.99 -7.73
N THR A 101 -4.91 -6.11 -6.83
CA THR A 101 -5.53 -4.82 -7.20
C THR A 101 -4.55 -3.91 -7.94
N TYR A 102 -3.26 -3.97 -7.59
CA TYR A 102 -2.21 -3.27 -8.33
C TYR A 102 -2.04 -3.79 -9.76
N CYS A 103 -2.03 -5.11 -9.95
CA CYS A 103 -1.94 -5.69 -11.30
C CYS A 103 -3.15 -5.30 -12.16
N GLU A 104 -4.36 -5.36 -11.59
CA GLU A 104 -5.59 -4.92 -12.28
C GLU A 104 -5.53 -3.44 -12.66
N TYR A 105 -5.04 -2.58 -11.76
CA TYR A 105 -4.83 -1.16 -12.04
C TYR A 105 -3.79 -0.92 -13.13
N MET A 106 -2.66 -1.64 -13.10
CA MET A 106 -1.61 -1.51 -14.12
C MET A 106 -2.11 -1.93 -15.50
N GLN A 107 -2.91 -3.00 -15.55
CA GLN A 107 -3.53 -3.44 -16.79
C GLN A 107 -4.45 -2.36 -17.36
N GLN A 108 -5.30 -1.74 -16.53
CA GLN A 108 -6.18 -0.64 -16.95
C GLN A 108 -5.40 0.59 -17.41
N VAL A 109 -4.34 0.97 -16.69
CA VAL A 109 -3.46 2.08 -17.06
C VAL A 109 -2.82 1.84 -18.42
N GLN A 110 -2.39 0.60 -18.70
CA GLN A 110 -1.85 0.20 -19.98
C GLN A 110 -2.90 0.21 -21.10
N GLU A 111 -4.10 -0.30 -20.83
CA GLU A 111 -5.22 -0.31 -21.79
C GLU A 111 -5.68 1.10 -22.17
N LEU A 112 -5.60 2.05 -21.23
CA LEU A 112 -5.98 3.45 -21.43
C LEU A 112 -4.84 4.33 -21.97
N ASP A 113 -3.64 3.78 -22.16
CA ASP A 113 -2.42 4.50 -22.56
C ASP A 113 -2.13 5.75 -21.71
N ILE A 114 -2.35 5.64 -20.40
CA ILE A 114 -2.08 6.72 -19.44
C ILE A 114 -0.82 6.42 -18.62
N LYS A 115 -0.20 7.46 -18.08
CA LYS A 115 0.92 7.30 -17.15
C LYS A 115 0.41 6.83 -15.80
N ALA A 116 0.98 5.75 -15.27
CA ALA A 116 0.74 5.31 -13.89
C ALA A 116 1.16 6.40 -12.90
N ASP A 117 0.27 6.78 -12.00
CA ASP A 117 0.54 7.74 -10.91
C ASP A 117 0.97 7.03 -9.62
N VAL A 118 1.73 5.96 -9.77
CA VAL A 118 2.20 5.13 -8.66
C VAL A 118 3.61 4.64 -8.90
N SER A 119 4.43 4.69 -7.86
CA SER A 119 5.79 4.18 -7.86
C SER A 119 5.94 2.99 -6.92
N LEU A 120 6.62 1.93 -7.38
CA LEU A 120 6.90 0.73 -6.60
C LEU A 120 8.40 0.64 -6.29
N PHE A 121 8.75 0.59 -5.01
CA PHE A 121 10.15 0.52 -4.55
C PHE A 121 10.52 -0.90 -4.12
N SER A 122 11.68 -1.38 -4.55
CA SER A 122 12.29 -2.58 -3.97
C SER A 122 12.91 -2.28 -2.60
N GLY A 123 13.06 -3.28 -1.74
CA GLY A 123 13.65 -3.12 -0.39
C GLY A 123 15.01 -2.40 -0.37
N HIS A 124 15.81 -2.53 -1.44
CA HIS A 124 17.09 -1.82 -1.59
C HIS A 124 16.94 -0.30 -1.83
N LYS A 125 15.82 0.16 -2.40
CA LYS A 125 15.53 1.59 -2.54
C LYS A 125 14.94 2.18 -1.26
N LEU A 126 14.22 1.37 -0.48
CA LEU A 126 13.76 1.76 0.86
C LEU A 126 14.93 2.05 1.81
N SER A 127 15.95 1.19 1.85
CA SER A 127 17.15 1.44 2.66
C SER A 127 17.91 2.70 2.24
N ALA A 128 17.87 3.08 0.96
CA ALA A 128 18.41 4.36 0.51
C ALA A 128 17.61 5.58 1.00
N LEU A 129 16.29 5.46 1.14
CA LEU A 129 15.42 6.51 1.70
C LEU A 129 15.56 6.66 3.23
N PHE A 130 15.86 5.55 3.92
CA PHE A 130 15.94 5.48 5.39
C PHE A 130 17.39 5.48 5.95
N GLY A 131 18.41 5.50 5.09
CA GLY A 131 19.82 5.61 5.45
C GLY A 131 20.47 4.30 5.92
N GLN A 132 21.73 4.07 5.52
CA GLN A 132 22.59 2.99 6.06
C GLN A 132 22.83 3.12 7.56
#